data_AF-A0A7C6R3M6-F1
#
_entry.id   AF-A0A7C6R3M6-F1
#
_cell.length_a   1.000
_cell.length_b   1.000
_cell.length_c   1.000
_cell.angle_alpha   90.00
_cell.angle_beta   90.00
_cell.angle_gamma   90.00
#
_symmetry.space_group_name_H-M   'P 1'
#
loop_
_entity.id
_entity.type
_entity.pdbx_description
1 polymer ?
#
loop_
_entity_poly.entity_id
_entity_poly.type
_entity_poly.pdbx_seq_one_letter_code
_entity_poly.pdbx_strand_id
1 'polypeptide(L)' 'MEKDKRPDPDSLLVSLEEEGRGKLTVFLGAAAGVGKTYAMLEAARDRLAEGVDVVVGWVETHGRAETAALLEG' A
#
# COMPACT_ATOMS: atom_id res chain seq x y z
N MET A 1 5.98 23.64 24.93
CA MET A 1 5.01 22.53 24.82
C MET A 1 4.32 22.67 23.48
N GLU A 2 4.81 21.92 22.51
CA GLU A 2 4.24 21.87 21.17
C GLU A 2 2.89 21.14 21.28
N LYS A 3 1.81 21.89 21.09
CA LYS A 3 0.45 21.34 21.20
C LYS A 3 0.30 20.25 20.13
N ASP A 4 -0.16 19.08 20.57
CA ASP A 4 -0.70 17.99 19.75
C ASP A 4 -1.67 18.57 18.71
N LYS A 5 -1.15 18.94 17.52
CA LYS A 5 -1.90 19.50 16.39
C LYS A 5 -2.56 18.34 15.67
N ARG A 6 -3.53 17.69 16.32
CA ARG A 6 -4.46 16.85 15.59
C ARG A 6 -5.24 17.74 14.63
N PRO A 7 -5.17 17.48 13.31
CA PRO A 7 -5.96 18.22 12.34
C PRO A 7 -7.45 18.02 12.64
N ASP A 8 -8.22 19.05 12.32
CA ASP A 8 -9.67 19.00 12.42
C ASP A 8 -10.24 18.00 11.39
N PRO A 9 -11.12 17.05 11.79
CA PRO A 9 -11.63 16.02 10.88
C PRO A 9 -12.37 16.56 9.65
N ASP A 10 -13.13 17.65 9.81
CA ASP A 10 -13.88 18.26 8.70
C ASP A 10 -12.90 18.84 7.67
N SER A 11 -11.81 19.44 8.13
CA SER A 11 -10.73 19.93 7.27
C SER A 11 -10.03 18.82 6.47
N LEU A 12 -9.93 17.60 7.03
CA LEU A 12 -9.43 16.42 6.30
C LEU A 12 -10.41 15.92 5.24
N LEU A 13 -11.71 15.96 5.52
CA LEU A 13 -12.73 15.54 4.57
C LEU A 13 -12.77 16.44 3.34
N VAL A 14 -12.66 17.76 3.54
CA VAL A 14 -12.62 18.74 2.44
C VAL A 14 -11.41 18.52 1.53
N SER A 15 -10.23 18.28 2.10
CA SER A 15 -9.01 18.04 1.31
C SER A 15 -9.10 16.74 0.48
N LEU A 16 -9.73 15.70 1.01
CA LEU A 16 -9.99 14.45 0.27
C LEU A 16 -10.95 14.63 -0.92
N GLU A 17 -11.93 15.54 -0.81
CA GLU A 17 -12.82 15.86 -1.93
C GLU A 17 -12.08 16.56 -3.07
N GLU A 18 -11.09 17.41 -2.76
CA GLU A 18 -10.26 18.13 -3.74
C GLU A 18 -9.23 17.22 -4.44
N GLU A 19 -8.63 16.27 -3.72
CA GLU A 19 -7.62 15.34 -4.25
C GLU A 19 -8.22 14.23 -5.14
N GLY A 20 -9.54 14.06 -5.11
CA GLY A 20 -10.25 13.03 -5.86
C GLY A 20 -10.13 11.64 -5.21
N ARG A 21 -10.92 10.68 -5.73
CA ARG A 21 -10.96 9.32 -5.16
C ARG A 21 -9.75 8.51 -5.62
N GLY A 22 -9.02 7.94 -4.66
CA GLY A 22 -8.00 6.92 -4.95
C GLY A 22 -8.59 5.65 -5.57
N LYS A 23 -7.72 4.81 -6.12
CA LYS A 23 -8.08 3.53 -6.74
C LYS A 23 -7.72 2.36 -5.82
N LEU A 24 -8.71 1.55 -5.45
CA LEU A 24 -8.49 0.27 -4.78
C LEU A 24 -8.28 -0.83 -5.84
N THR A 25 -7.10 -1.44 -5.84
CA THR A 25 -6.81 -2.62 -6.66
C THR A 25 -6.81 -3.86 -5.77
N VAL A 26 -7.58 -4.88 -6.13
CA VAL A 26 -7.66 -6.15 -5.39
C VAL A 26 -7.07 -7.27 -6.23
N PHE A 27 -6.05 -7.95 -5.72
CA PHE A 27 -5.44 -9.12 -6.36
C PHE A 27 -6.18 -10.39 -5.93
N LEU A 28 -6.92 -11.01 -6.85
CA LEU A 28 -7.72 -12.21 -6.60
C LEU A 28 -7.03 -13.46 -7.19
N GLY A 29 -7.32 -14.62 -6.62
CA GLY A 29 -6.71 -15.87 -7.04
C GLY A 29 -7.46 -17.08 -6.50
N ALA A 30 -7.64 -18.09 -7.35
CA ALA A 30 -8.55 -19.22 -7.15
C ALA A 30 -8.03 -20.31 -6.19
N ALA A 31 -6.79 -20.19 -5.70
CA ALA A 31 -6.16 -21.19 -4.84
C ALA A 31 -5.25 -20.57 -3.78
N ALA A 32 -4.97 -21.35 -2.73
CA ALA A 32 -3.94 -21.03 -1.75
C ALA A 32 -2.56 -21.10 -2.41
N GLY A 33 -1.67 -20.16 -2.08
CA GLY A 33 -0.32 -20.12 -2.63
C GLY A 33 -0.21 -19.71 -4.11
N VAL A 34 -1.30 -19.32 -4.78
CA VAL A 34 -1.30 -18.89 -6.20
C VAL A 34 -0.54 -17.59 -6.48
N GLY A 35 0.04 -16.95 -5.46
CA GLY A 35 0.91 -15.78 -5.64
C GLY A 35 0.23 -14.41 -5.54
N LYS A 36 -0.98 -14.30 -4.96
CA LYS A 36 -1.68 -13.00 -4.81
C LYS A 36 -0.82 -11.92 -4.13
N THR A 37 -0.21 -12.24 -2.99
CA THR A 37 0.67 -11.32 -2.26
C THR A 37 1.93 -11.00 -3.05
N TYR A 38 2.49 -11.98 -3.76
CA TYR A 38 3.67 -11.78 -4.60
C TYR A 38 3.37 -10.80 -5.73
N ALA A 39 2.31 -11.05 -6.51
CA ALA A 39 1.90 -10.17 -7.61
C ALA A 39 1.54 -8.76 -7.13
N MET A 40 0.93 -8.64 -5.95
CA MET A 40 0.67 -7.34 -5.32
C MET A 40 1.97 -6.57 -5.02
N LEU A 41 2.97 -7.24 -4.46
CA LEU A 41 4.27 -6.61 -4.13
C LEU A 41 5.08 -6.30 -5.40
N GLU A 42 5.02 -7.16 -6.42
CA GLU A 42 5.64 -6.91 -7.72
C GLU A 42 5.08 -5.63 -8.36
N ALA A 43 3.74 -5.50 -8.41
CA ALA A 43 3.10 -4.28 -8.88
C ALA A 43 3.45 -3.05 -8.03
N ALA A 44 3.65 -3.21 -6.71
CA ALA A 44 4.10 -2.12 -5.84
C ALA A 44 5.53 -1.68 -6.17
N ARG A 45 6.44 -2.61 -6.49
CA ARG A 45 7.80 -2.28 -6.92
C ARG A 45 7.83 -1.59 -8.27
N ASP A 46 6.97 -2.00 -9.21
CA ASP A 46 6.83 -1.30 -10.49
C ASP A 46 6.42 0.16 -10.27
N ARG A 47 5.46 0.42 -9.37
CA ARG A 47 5.06 1.78 -8.99
C ARG A 47 6.19 2.57 -8.33
N LEU A 48 6.94 1.94 -7.44
CA LEU A 48 8.11 2.57 -6.83
C LEU A 48 9.15 2.94 -7.88
N ALA A 49 9.41 2.06 -8.86
CA ALA A 49 10.32 2.31 -9.98
C ALA A 49 9.83 3.43 -10.91
N GLU A 50 8.51 3.63 -11.02
CA GLU A 50 7.89 4.77 -11.70
C GLU A 50 7.99 6.09 -10.90
N GLY A 51 8.56 6.06 -9.69
CA GLY A 51 8.71 7.24 -8.83
C GLY A 51 7.48 7.56 -7.98
N VAL A 52 6.52 6.63 -7.87
CA VAL A 52 5.39 6.77 -6.93
C VAL A 52 5.89 6.51 -5.51
N ASP A 53 5.45 7.34 -4.57
CA ASP A 53 5.69 7.11 -3.14
C ASP A 53 4.84 5.90 -2.68
N VAL A 54 5.51 4.81 -2.32
CA VAL A 54 4.89 3.53 -1.97
C VAL A 54 5.20 3.19 -0.53
N VAL A 55 4.15 2.90 0.23
CA VAL A 55 4.24 2.45 1.62
C VAL A 55 3.58 1.09 1.80
N VAL A 56 4.18 0.24 2.61
CA VAL A 56 3.59 -1.05 3.02
C VAL A 56 3.05 -0.90 4.45
N GLY A 57 1.72 -0.90 4.59
CA GLY A 57 1.09 -0.84 5.91
C GLY A 57 1.09 -2.19 6.64
N TRP A 58 0.85 -3.28 5.92
CA TRP A 58 0.87 -4.64 6.47
C TRP A 58 1.14 -5.65 5.36
N VAL A 59 1.94 -6.67 5.67
CA VAL A 59 2.22 -7.78 4.76
C VAL A 59 2.47 -9.06 5.56
N GLU A 60 1.91 -10.16 5.10
CA GLU A 60 2.21 -11.49 5.63
C GLU A 60 2.83 -12.35 4.53
N THR A 61 4.09 -12.74 4.72
CA THR A 61 4.85 -13.54 3.74
C THR A 61 4.66 -15.04 3.93
N HIS A 62 4.15 -15.46 5.09
CA HIS A 62 4.07 -16.86 5.53
C HIS A 62 5.39 -17.64 5.35
N GLY A 63 6.54 -16.97 5.56
CA GLY A 63 7.87 -17.58 5.45
C GLY A 63 8.38 -17.79 4.02
N ARG A 64 7.70 -17.26 2.99
CA ARG A 64 8.15 -17.36 1.60
C ARG A 64 9.27 -16.35 1.33
N ALA A 65 10.50 -16.84 1.21
CA ALA A 65 11.69 -16.01 1.04
C ALA A 65 11.62 -15.06 -0.16
N GLU A 66 11.15 -15.55 -1.33
CA GLU A 66 11.02 -14.72 -2.53
C GLU A 66 10.00 -13.59 -2.35
N THR A 67 8.91 -13.84 -1.62
CA THR A 67 7.91 -12.81 -1.31
C THR A 67 8.48 -11.78 -0.32
N ALA A 68 9.25 -12.23 0.67
CA ALA A 68 9.91 -11.34 1.63
C ALA A 68 10.95 -10.44 0.95
N ALA A 69 11.69 -10.97 -0.02
CA ALA A 69 12.68 -10.21 -0.78
C ALA A 69 12.08 -9.02 -1.57
N LEU A 70 10.78 -9.07 -1.90
CA LEU A 70 10.10 -7.94 -2.56
C LEU A 70 9.82 -6.76 -1.62
N LEU A 71 10.02 -6.91 -0.31
CA LEU A 71 9.90 -5.84 0.68
C LEU A 71 11.20 -5.07 0.89
N GLU A 72 12.30 -5.55 0.31
CA GLU A 72 13.61 -4.90 0.39
C GLU A 72 13.72 -3.81 -0.68
N GLY A 73 14.06 -2.59 -0.24
CA GLY A 73 14.18 -1.39 -1.08
C GLY A 73 13.36 -0.22 -0.54
#